data_AF-A0AAJ2URU7-F1
#
_entry.id   AF-A0AAJ2URU7-F1
#
_cell.length_a   1.000
_cell.length_b   1.000
_cell.length_c   1.000
_cell.angle_alpha   90.00
_cell.angle_beta   90.00
_cell.angle_gamma   90.00
#
_symmetry.space_group_name_H-M   'P 1'
#
loop_
_entity.id
_entity.type
_entity.pdbx_description
1 polymer ?
#
loop_
_entity_poly.entity_id
_entity_poly.type
_entity_poly.pdbx_seq_one_letter_code
_entity_poly.pdbx_strand_id
1 'polypeptide(L)'
;LCPIHEDTPGPSAPDLTGLAEGLLRFRAMGDPKDPTPGKLTLRVIRDELAAVVAQRSPEDPNLHYLDGLALYGEPEADGLPLPDDLHPDAETHRLIGERFAELAFKPEGAFAL
;
A
#
# COMPACT_ATOMS: atom_id res chain seq x y z
N LEU A 1 0.08 3.88 -0.95
CA LEU A 1 0.88 3.91 -2.19
C LEU A 1 2.30 3.51 -1.83
N CYS A 2 2.96 2.68 -2.62
CA CYS A 2 4.40 2.44 -2.52
C CYS A 2 4.96 2.42 -3.95
N PRO A 3 5.47 3.56 -4.46
CA PRO A 3 5.74 3.73 -5.89
C PRO A 3 6.61 2.63 -6.51
N ILE A 4 7.63 2.15 -5.78
CA ILE A 4 8.53 1.11 -6.27
C ILE A 4 7.82 -0.23 -6.55
N HIS A 5 6.62 -0.45 -5.99
CA HIS A 5 5.87 -1.71 -6.12
C HIS A 5 4.48 -1.55 -6.73
N GLU A 6 4.06 -0.35 -7.15
CA GLU A 6 2.75 -0.17 -7.80
C GLU A 6 2.64 -0.98 -9.09
N ASP A 7 3.70 -0.95 -9.90
CA ASP A 7 3.74 -1.59 -11.22
C ASP A 7 4.98 -2.49 -11.41
N THR A 8 5.84 -2.65 -10.38
CA THR A 8 7.02 -3.53 -10.44
C THR A 8 6.97 -4.62 -9.36
N PRO A 9 7.03 -5.91 -9.74
CA PRO A 9 6.98 -6.99 -8.78
C PRO A 9 8.28 -7.10 -7.97
N GLY A 10 8.22 -7.87 -6.88
CA GLY A 10 9.39 -8.16 -6.05
C GLY A 10 10.47 -9.02 -6.74
N PRO A 11 11.54 -9.36 -5.98
CA PRO A 11 11.72 -9.03 -4.57
C PRO A 11 12.11 -7.56 -4.34
N SER A 12 11.83 -7.05 -3.15
CA SER A 12 12.41 -5.80 -2.64
C SER A 12 13.85 -6.05 -2.22
N ALA A 13 14.77 -5.14 -2.53
CA ALA A 13 16.16 -5.24 -2.12
C ALA A 13 16.68 -3.90 -1.59
N PRO A 14 17.61 -3.90 -0.62
CA PRO A 14 18.34 -2.70 -0.23
C PRO A 14 19.08 -2.08 -1.40
N ASP A 15 19.01 -0.76 -1.52
CA ASP A 15 19.91 0.05 -2.30
C ASP A 15 20.95 0.68 -1.36
N LEU A 16 22.21 0.26 -1.53
CA LEU A 16 23.32 0.68 -0.68
C LEU A 16 24.16 1.81 -1.30
N THR A 17 23.72 2.37 -2.44
CA THR A 17 24.49 3.40 -3.16
C THR A 17 24.71 4.67 -2.34
N GLY A 18 23.76 5.05 -1.49
CA GLY A 18 23.85 6.21 -0.59
C GLY A 18 24.25 5.88 0.85
N LEU A 19 24.69 4.65 1.12
CA LEU A 19 24.90 4.20 2.50
C LEU A 19 26.03 4.98 3.20
N ALA A 20 27.05 5.42 2.45
CA ALA A 20 28.15 6.22 2.99
C ALA A 20 27.69 7.59 3.52
N GLU A 21 26.62 8.13 2.93
CA GLU A 21 25.94 9.36 3.33
C GLU A 21 24.84 9.11 4.39
N GLY A 22 24.70 7.87 4.89
CA GLY A 22 23.67 7.48 5.85
C GLY A 22 22.28 7.27 5.22
N LEU A 23 22.20 7.17 3.90
CA LEU A 23 20.95 6.98 3.16
C LEU A 23 20.79 5.50 2.78
N LEU A 24 19.89 4.80 3.46
CA LEU A 24 19.42 3.48 3.05
C LEU A 24 18.09 3.62 2.32
N ARG A 25 18.01 3.06 1.11
CA ARG A 25 16.80 3.03 0.30
C ARG A 25 16.46 1.60 -0.10
N PHE A 26 15.30 1.42 -0.73
CA PHE A 26 14.86 0.16 -1.29
C PHE A 26 14.45 0.32 -2.74
N ARG A 27 14.58 -0.78 -3.48
CA ARG A 27 14.12 -0.87 -4.87
C ARG A 27 13.46 -2.21 -5.14
N ALA A 28 12.53 -2.21 -6.10
CA ALA A 28 12.02 -3.44 -6.67
C ALA A 28 13.03 -4.01 -7.67
N MET A 29 13.29 -5.32 -7.58
CA MET A 29 14.25 -6.02 -8.46
C MET A 29 13.56 -6.78 -9.60
N GLY A 30 12.22 -6.82 -9.62
CA GLY A 30 11.46 -7.41 -10.70
C GLY A 30 11.51 -6.58 -11.98
N ASP A 31 11.16 -7.21 -13.11
CA ASP A 31 10.93 -6.50 -14.37
C ASP A 31 9.43 -6.17 -14.49
N PRO A 32 9.03 -4.89 -14.61
CA PRO A 32 7.63 -4.50 -14.79
C PRO A 32 7.02 -5.01 -16.11
N LYS A 33 7.86 -5.47 -17.06
CA LYS A 33 7.44 -6.05 -18.34
C LYS A 33 7.51 -7.58 -18.36
N ASP A 34 7.86 -8.23 -17.24
CA ASP A 34 7.92 -9.69 -17.15
C ASP A 34 6.52 -10.28 -17.41
N PRO A 35 6.32 -11.05 -18.50
CA PRO A 35 5.01 -11.61 -18.83
C PRO A 35 4.67 -12.87 -18.02
N THR A 36 5.55 -13.30 -17.12
CA THR A 36 5.35 -14.51 -16.32
C THR A 36 4.08 -14.39 -15.47
N PRO A 37 3.12 -15.34 -15.57
CA PRO A 37 1.92 -15.32 -14.75
C PRO A 37 2.22 -15.36 -13.24
N GLY A 38 1.37 -14.72 -12.43
CA GLY A 38 1.45 -14.77 -10.97
C GLY A 38 2.40 -13.76 -10.32
N LYS A 39 2.94 -12.80 -11.09
CA LYS A 39 3.67 -11.67 -10.53
C LYS A 39 2.71 -10.72 -9.84
N LEU A 40 3.02 -10.41 -8.58
CA LEU A 40 2.19 -9.54 -7.76
C LEU A 40 2.82 -8.14 -7.69
N THR A 41 2.09 -7.16 -8.21
CA THR A 41 2.30 -5.74 -7.91
C THR A 41 1.25 -5.29 -6.90
N LEU A 42 1.43 -4.13 -6.27
CA LEU A 42 0.43 -3.64 -5.32
C LEU A 42 -0.91 -3.33 -6.00
N ARG A 43 -0.90 -2.91 -7.28
CA ARG A 43 -2.13 -2.74 -8.06
C ARG A 43 -2.89 -4.06 -8.21
N VAL A 44 -2.20 -5.11 -8.66
CA VAL A 44 -2.79 -6.45 -8.78
C VAL A 44 -3.29 -6.95 -7.43
N ILE A 45 -2.49 -6.81 -6.36
CA ILE A 45 -2.89 -7.25 -5.02
C ILE A 45 -4.16 -6.53 -4.56
N ARG A 46 -4.28 -5.21 -4.77
CA ARG A 46 -5.47 -4.46 -4.38
C ARG A 46 -6.70 -4.90 -5.16
N ASP A 47 -6.57 -5.11 -6.47
CA ASP A 47 -7.66 -5.60 -7.32
C ASP A 47 -8.15 -6.99 -6.87
N GLU A 48 -7.22 -7.91 -6.61
CA GLU A 48 -7.54 -9.27 -6.13
C GLU A 48 -8.18 -9.25 -4.74
N LEU A 49 -7.67 -8.43 -3.80
CA LEU A 49 -8.27 -8.28 -2.47
C LEU A 49 -9.70 -7.72 -2.56
N ALA A 50 -9.92 -6.70 -3.41
CA ALA A 50 -11.25 -6.14 -3.62
C ALA A 50 -12.22 -7.18 -4.20
N ALA A 51 -11.77 -7.95 -5.19
CA ALA A 51 -12.56 -9.01 -5.82
C ALA A 51 -12.93 -10.13 -4.83
N VAL A 52 -11.96 -10.60 -4.04
CA VAL A 52 -12.19 -11.64 -3.02
C VAL A 52 -13.18 -11.16 -1.96
N VAL A 53 -13.05 -9.92 -1.47
CA VAL A 53 -13.99 -9.39 -0.48
C VAL A 53 -15.39 -9.23 -1.08
N ALA A 54 -15.51 -8.70 -2.29
CA ALA A 54 -16.80 -8.57 -2.98
C ALA A 54 -17.49 -9.92 -3.22
N GLN A 55 -16.74 -10.98 -3.51
CA GLN A 55 -17.27 -12.33 -3.68
C GLN A 55 -17.78 -12.92 -2.35
N ARG A 56 -17.12 -12.62 -1.24
CA ARG A 56 -17.38 -13.26 0.05
C ARG A 56 -18.34 -12.48 0.96
N SER A 57 -18.44 -11.16 0.79
CA SER A 57 -19.30 -10.31 1.64
C SER A 57 -20.80 -10.67 1.64
N PRO A 58 -21.41 -11.27 0.59
CA PRO A 58 -22.80 -11.72 0.67
C PRO A 58 -23.04 -12.82 1.71
N GLU A 59 -22.00 -13.60 2.04
CA GLU A 59 -22.06 -14.70 3.01
C GLU A 59 -21.39 -14.37 4.34
N ASP A 60 -20.58 -13.30 4.40
CA ASP A 60 -19.87 -12.84 5.59
C ASP A 60 -20.12 -11.34 5.83
N PRO A 61 -21.11 -10.98 6.66
CA PRO A 61 -21.45 -9.57 6.90
C PRO A 61 -20.38 -8.81 7.71
N ASN A 62 -19.37 -9.49 8.25
CA ASN A 62 -18.26 -8.85 8.99
C ASN A 62 -17.01 -8.68 8.11
N LEU A 63 -17.07 -9.05 6.83
CA LEU A 63 -15.98 -8.88 5.90
C LEU A 63 -16.14 -7.57 5.13
N HIS A 64 -15.21 -6.64 5.36
CA HIS A 64 -15.20 -5.32 4.75
C HIS A 64 -13.88 -5.07 4.04
N TYR A 65 -13.92 -4.36 2.91
CA TYR A 65 -12.74 -3.92 2.18
C TYR A 65 -12.51 -2.43 2.42
N LEU A 66 -11.28 -2.08 2.77
CA LEU A 66 -10.81 -0.71 2.83
C LEU A 66 -9.63 -0.58 1.88
N ASP A 67 -9.79 0.24 0.84
CA ASP A 67 -8.70 0.52 -0.10
C ASP A 67 -7.59 1.29 0.62
N GLY A 68 -6.39 0.74 0.63
CA GLY A 68 -5.21 1.38 1.22
C GLY A 68 -4.85 2.72 0.56
N LEU A 69 -5.27 2.97 -0.68
CA LEU A 69 -5.08 4.27 -1.34
C LEU A 69 -5.98 5.36 -0.75
N ALA A 70 -7.08 5.02 -0.06
CA ALA A 70 -7.84 5.99 0.72
C ALA A 70 -7.08 6.44 1.98
N LEU A 71 -6.21 5.58 2.52
CA LEU A 71 -5.38 5.88 3.68
C LEU A 71 -4.11 6.66 3.31
N TYR A 72 -3.47 6.28 2.21
CA TYR A 72 -2.25 6.91 1.72
C TYR A 72 -2.18 6.73 0.19
N GLY A 73 -2.71 7.72 -0.54
CA GLY A 73 -2.77 7.74 -2.00
C GLY A 73 -1.68 8.62 -2.61
N GLU A 74 -1.85 8.95 -3.90
CA GLU A 74 -0.96 9.85 -4.63
C GLU A 74 -0.85 11.25 -3.99
N PRO A 75 -1.95 11.92 -3.57
CA PRO A 75 -1.84 13.25 -2.97
C PRO A 75 -1.03 13.26 -1.66
N GLU A 76 -1.12 12.18 -0.87
CA GLU A 76 -0.38 12.06 0.37
C GLU A 76 1.08 11.71 0.12
N ALA A 77 1.36 10.84 -0.85
CA ALA A 77 2.72 10.48 -1.22
C ALA A 77 3.52 11.65 -1.81
N ASP A 78 2.85 12.59 -2.49
CA ASP A 78 3.47 13.83 -2.97
C ASP A 78 3.89 14.75 -1.82
N GLY A 79 3.09 14.83 -0.76
CA GLY A 79 3.36 15.69 0.40
C GLY A 79 4.25 15.06 1.47
N LEU A 80 4.16 13.73 1.63
CA LEU A 80 4.84 12.93 2.64
C LEU A 80 5.44 11.67 1.99
N PRO A 81 6.48 11.81 1.15
CA PRO A 81 7.08 10.69 0.46
C PRO A 81 7.71 9.69 1.43
N LEU A 82 7.78 8.42 1.03
CA LEU A 82 8.43 7.36 1.80
C LEU A 82 9.94 7.63 1.83
N PRO A 83 10.57 7.87 3.00
CA PRO A 83 11.98 8.32 3.08
C PRO A 83 12.99 7.34 2.47
N ASP A 84 12.70 6.04 2.53
CA ASP A 84 13.53 4.96 2.00
C ASP A 84 12.91 4.29 0.76
N ASP A 85 11.93 4.95 0.14
CA ASP A 85 11.12 4.47 -0.98
C ASP A 85 10.18 3.29 -0.67
N LEU A 86 10.10 2.82 0.59
CA LEU A 86 9.32 1.63 0.97
C LEU A 86 8.46 1.81 2.23
N HIS A 87 9.00 2.38 3.30
CA HIS A 87 8.35 2.46 4.60
C HIS A 87 7.87 3.88 4.89
N PRO A 88 6.66 4.05 5.48
CA PRO A 88 6.23 5.34 5.99
C PRO A 88 7.08 5.76 7.19
N ASP A 89 7.32 7.07 7.31
CA ASP A 89 7.92 7.65 8.51
C ASP A 89 6.88 7.86 9.62
N ALA A 90 7.29 8.49 10.73
CA ALA A 90 6.41 8.73 11.86
C ALA A 90 5.22 9.64 11.52
N GLU A 91 5.42 10.66 10.69
CA GLU A 91 4.35 11.58 10.29
C GLU A 91 3.35 10.89 9.36
N THR A 92 3.85 10.12 8.38
CA THR A 92 3.04 9.35 7.44
C THR A 92 2.24 8.26 8.17
N HIS A 93 2.85 7.59 9.15
CA HIS A 93 2.14 6.64 10.02
C HIS A 93 0.98 7.30 10.78
N ARG A 94 1.18 8.49 11.33
CA ARG A 94 0.13 9.24 12.03
C ARG A 94 -1.03 9.58 11.10
N LEU A 95 -0.74 10.08 9.89
CA LEU A 95 -1.76 10.37 8.88
C LEU A 95 -2.58 9.13 8.53
N ILE A 96 -1.91 8.00 8.25
CA ILE A 96 -2.58 6.72 7.94
C ILE A 96 -3.50 6.31 9.09
N GLY A 97 -3.04 6.43 10.34
CA GLY A 97 -3.82 6.09 11.52
C GLY A 97 -5.06 6.97 11.71
N GLU A 98 -4.91 8.29 11.53
CA GLU A 98 -6.03 9.25 11.59
C GLU A 98 -7.08 8.92 10.52
N ARG A 99 -6.66 8.69 9.27
CA ARG A 99 -7.58 8.34 8.18
C ARG A 99 -8.25 6.98 8.38
N PHE A 100 -7.53 6.00 8.93
CA PHE A 100 -8.13 4.72 9.26
C PHE A 100 -9.22 4.89 10.31
N ALA A 101 -8.98 5.67 11.36
CA ALA A 101 -9.99 5.96 12.37
C ALA A 101 -11.24 6.63 11.76
N GLU A 102 -11.02 7.59 10.84
CA GLU A 102 -12.08 8.28 10.11
C GLU A 102 -12.90 7.33 9.23
N LEU A 103 -12.25 6.48 8.43
CA LEU A 103 -12.94 5.63 7.45
C LEU A 103 -13.55 4.38 8.05
N ALA A 104 -12.95 3.83 9.11
CA ALA A 104 -13.40 2.56 9.68
C ALA A 104 -14.44 2.71 10.80
N PHE A 105 -14.42 3.82 11.56
CA PHE A 105 -15.23 3.95 12.79
C PHE A 105 -16.30 5.07 12.75
N LYS A 106 -16.29 5.95 11.76
CA LYS A 106 -17.34 6.96 11.57
C LYS A 106 -18.56 6.39 10.84
N PRO A 107 -19.69 7.13 10.72
CA PRO A 107 -20.84 6.66 9.96
C PRO A 107 -20.44 6.14 8.58
N GLU A 108 -21.07 5.06 8.14
CA GLU A 108 -20.76 4.31 6.90
C GLU A 108 -19.47 3.46 6.95
N GLY A 109 -18.68 3.55 8.03
CA GLY A 109 -17.53 2.69 8.28
C GLY A 109 -17.88 1.28 8.73
N ALA A 110 -16.95 0.34 8.53
CA ALA A 110 -17.11 -1.08 8.89
C ALA A 110 -17.41 -1.32 10.38
N PHE A 111 -16.99 -0.41 11.25
CA PHE A 111 -17.17 -0.47 12.70
C PHE A 111 -17.98 0.72 13.23
N ALA A 112 -18.81 1.33 12.39
CA ALA A 112 -19.72 2.38 12.83
C ALA A 112 -20.62 1.88 13.98
N LEU A 113 -20.75 2.71 15.02
CA LEU A 113 -21.64 2.49 16.16
C LEU A 113 -23.05 3.04 15.91
#